data_AF-A0A534MRC0-F1
#
_entry.id   AF-A0A534MRC0-F1
#
_cell.length_a   1.000
_cell.length_b   1.000
_cell.length_c   1.000
_cell.angle_alpha   90.00
_cell.angle_beta   90.00
_cell.angle_gamma   90.00
#
_symmetry.space_group_name_H-M   'P 1'
#
loop_
_entity.id
_entity.type
_entity.pdbx_description
1 polymer ?
#
loop_
_entity_poly.entity_id
_entity_poly.type
_entity_poly.pdbx_seq_one_letter_code
_entity_poly.pdbx_strand_id
1 'polypeptide(L)'
;MTEPKWKLKVEQLMACNCNWGCPCSFDAPPTYGKCETALAYRIAKGRYGGVALDGLKFILVAAWPKAIHLGHGRGVLFLDAQATG
;
A
#
# COMPACT_ATOMS: atom_id res chain seq x y z
N MET A 1 -10.51 16.68 -20.43
CA MET A 1 -9.35 15.78 -20.53
C MET A 1 -9.79 14.42 -20.02
N THR A 2 -9.70 13.37 -20.81
CA THR A 2 -10.23 12.04 -20.44
C THR A 2 -9.29 11.37 -19.45
N GLU A 3 -9.83 10.82 -18.36
CA GLU A 3 -9.03 10.15 -17.34
C GLU A 3 -8.36 8.88 -17.92
N PRO A 4 -7.04 8.67 -17.70
CA PRO A 4 -6.35 7.50 -18.23
C PRO A 4 -6.92 6.21 -17.66
N LYS A 5 -7.30 5.28 -18.53
CA LYS A 5 -7.70 3.93 -18.09
C LYS A 5 -6.51 3.21 -17.47
N TRP A 6 -6.73 2.52 -16.36
CA TRP A 6 -5.69 1.75 -15.69
C TRP A 6 -6.20 0.38 -15.26
N LYS A 7 -5.27 -0.57 -15.15
CA LYS A 7 -5.52 -1.90 -14.59
C LYS A 7 -4.23 -2.49 -14.07
N LEU A 8 -4.27 -3.08 -12.87
CA LEU A 8 -3.13 -3.75 -12.24
C LEU A 8 -3.55 -5.14 -11.75
N LYS A 9 -2.68 -6.12 -11.97
CA LYS A 9 -2.65 -7.41 -11.29
C LYS A 9 -1.40 -7.41 -10.42
N VAL A 10 -1.60 -7.48 -9.11
CA VAL A 10 -0.52 -7.35 -8.13
C VAL A 10 -0.42 -8.60 -7.28
N GLU A 11 0.81 -8.95 -6.93
CA GLU A 11 1.12 -9.82 -5.80
C GLU A 11 1.41 -8.92 -4.61
N GLN A 12 0.77 -9.20 -3.46
CA GLN A 12 0.90 -8.39 -2.26
C GLN A 12 1.49 -9.22 -1.12
N LEU A 13 2.46 -8.63 -0.41
CA LEU A 13 2.95 -9.11 0.86
C LEU A 13 2.68 -8.03 1.92
N MET A 14 2.09 -8.44 3.05
CA MET A 14 1.75 -7.54 4.14
C MET A 14 2.38 -8.04 5.44
N ALA A 15 3.06 -7.14 6.15
CA ALA A 15 3.44 -7.31 7.53
C ALA A 15 2.72 -6.26 8.36
N CYS A 16 1.97 -6.69 9.38
CA CYS A 16 1.20 -5.82 10.26
C CYS A 16 1.47 -6.22 11.71
N ASN A 17 1.51 -5.23 12.60
CA ASN A 17 1.66 -5.49 14.03
C ASN A 17 0.38 -6.01 14.70
N CYS A 18 -0.79 -5.96 14.06
CA CYS A 18 -2.05 -6.32 14.69
C CYS A 18 -2.39 -7.82 14.58
N ASN A 19 -3.42 -8.24 15.31
CA ASN A 19 -4.04 -9.56 15.14
C ASN A 19 -4.48 -9.80 13.69
N TRP A 20 -4.66 -11.08 13.37
CA TRP A 20 -5.04 -11.53 12.03
C TRP A 20 -6.22 -10.73 11.45
N GLY A 21 -6.13 -10.44 10.15
CA GLY A 21 -7.12 -9.66 9.41
C GLY A 21 -6.96 -8.14 9.51
N CYS A 22 -6.06 -7.62 10.34
CA CYS A 22 -5.97 -6.20 10.73
C CYS A 22 -7.34 -5.60 11.10
N PRO A 23 -7.70 -5.53 12.40
CA PRO A 23 -8.96 -4.91 12.83
C PRO A 23 -9.19 -3.52 12.22
N CYS A 24 -8.09 -2.80 11.97
CA CYS A 24 -8.05 -1.52 11.27
C CYS A 24 -8.77 -1.48 9.91
N SER A 25 -8.80 -2.60 9.17
CA SER A 25 -9.46 -2.72 7.87
C SER A 25 -10.99 -2.75 7.96
N PHE A 26 -11.52 -2.91 9.18
CA PHE A 26 -12.95 -2.97 9.49
C PHE A 26 -13.34 -1.87 10.49
N ASP A 27 -12.58 -0.76 10.50
CA ASP A 27 -12.75 0.38 11.40
C ASP A 27 -12.66 0.08 12.89
N ALA A 28 -12.15 -1.10 13.26
CA ALA A 28 -11.90 -1.46 14.64
C ALA A 28 -10.54 -0.90 15.11
N PRO A 29 -10.38 -0.65 16.42
CA PRO A 29 -9.11 -0.20 16.98
C PRO A 29 -7.96 -1.18 16.71
N PRO A 30 -6.72 -0.69 16.51
CA PRO A 30 -5.55 -1.56 16.39
C PRO A 30 -5.32 -2.35 17.68
N THR A 31 -4.87 -3.59 17.54
CA THR A 31 -4.71 -4.54 18.67
C THR A 31 -3.86 -3.99 19.81
N TYR A 32 -2.80 -3.25 19.48
CA TYR A 32 -1.83 -2.73 20.45
C TYR A 32 -1.92 -1.20 20.62
N GLY A 33 -3.07 -0.60 20.30
CA GLY A 33 -3.30 0.84 20.43
C GLY A 33 -2.63 1.72 19.36
N LYS A 34 -1.68 1.19 18.60
CA LYS A 34 -1.02 1.82 17.44
C LYS A 34 -1.00 0.89 16.23
N CYS A 35 -0.95 1.45 15.03
CA CYS A 35 -0.82 0.70 13.79
C CYS A 35 0.59 0.85 13.21
N GLU A 36 1.25 -0.26 12.91
CA GLU A 36 2.55 -0.31 12.24
C GLU A 36 2.47 -1.36 11.12
N THR A 37 2.76 -0.95 9.89
CA THR A 37 2.57 -1.81 8.71
C THR A 37 3.65 -1.59 7.65
N ALA A 38 3.96 -2.68 6.95
CA ALA A 38 4.71 -2.67 5.71
C ALA A 38 3.94 -3.46 4.64
N LEU A 39 3.61 -2.78 3.55
CA LEU A 39 2.86 -3.33 2.42
C LEU A 39 3.75 -3.31 1.18
N ALA A 40 4.19 -4.48 0.74
CA ALA A 40 4.98 -4.63 -0.47
C ALA A 40 4.09 -5.15 -1.60
N TYR A 41 4.27 -4.57 -2.79
CA TYR A 41 3.54 -4.93 -3.99
C TYR A 41 4.51 -5.19 -5.12
N ARG A 42 4.27 -6.26 -5.87
CA ARG A 42 4.87 -6.49 -7.19
C ARG A 42 3.77 -6.48 -8.24
N ILE A 43 3.91 -5.63 -9.25
CA ILE A 43 2.97 -5.57 -10.37
C ILE A 43 3.28 -6.73 -11.31
N ALA A 44 2.51 -7.82 -11.21
CA ALA A 44 2.66 -8.97 -12.10
C ALA A 44 2.23 -8.63 -13.54
N LYS A 45 1.20 -7.78 -13.69
CA LYS A 45 0.79 -7.20 -14.98
C LYS A 45 0.05 -5.87 -14.76
N GLY A 46 0.41 -4.79 -15.43
CA GLY A 46 -0.16 -3.49 -15.18
C GLY A 46 0.04 -2.47 -16.30
N ARG A 47 -0.93 -1.56 -16.44
CA ARG A 47 -0.85 -0.43 -17.35
C ARG A 47 -1.64 0.76 -16.81
N TYR A 48 -1.11 1.96 -17.04
CA TYR A 48 -1.78 3.24 -16.82
C TYR A 48 -1.74 4.05 -18.12
N GLY A 49 -2.88 4.14 -18.83
CA GLY A 49 -2.93 4.72 -20.16
C GLY A 49 -1.96 4.03 -21.14
N GLY A 50 -0.96 4.76 -21.62
CA GLY A 50 0.09 4.25 -22.49
C GLY A 50 1.28 3.59 -21.76
N VAL A 51 1.39 3.77 -20.44
CA VAL A 51 2.57 3.39 -19.66
C VAL A 51 2.44 1.96 -19.14
N ALA A 52 3.40 1.09 -19.48
CA ALA A 52 3.48 -0.26 -18.93
C ALA A 52 4.13 -0.23 -17.54
N LEU A 53 3.58 -1.02 -16.61
CA LEU A 53 4.03 -1.07 -15.21
C LEU A 53 4.44 -2.50 -14.79
N ASP A 54 4.52 -3.41 -15.75
CA ASP A 54 4.87 -4.83 -15.53
C ASP A 54 6.22 -4.95 -14.82
N GLY A 55 6.27 -5.78 -13.76
CA GLY A 55 7.48 -6.07 -13.00
C GLY A 55 7.88 -5.03 -11.96
N LEU A 56 7.34 -3.81 -12.02
CA LEU A 56 7.64 -2.76 -11.04
C LEU A 56 7.14 -3.14 -9.65
N LYS A 57 7.88 -2.67 -8.65
CA LYS A 57 7.58 -2.87 -7.23
C LYS A 57 7.37 -1.54 -6.54
N PHE A 58 6.58 -1.56 -5.48
CA PHE A 58 6.50 -0.45 -4.55
C PHE A 58 6.18 -0.97 -3.15
N ILE A 59 6.65 -0.24 -2.14
CA ILE A 59 6.45 -0.61 -0.74
C ILE A 59 5.96 0.61 0.02
N LEU A 60 4.85 0.48 0.74
CA LEU A 60 4.41 1.46 1.72
C LEU A 60 4.80 0.96 3.12
N VAL A 61 5.66 1.71 3.81
CA VAL A 61 5.90 1.51 5.24
C VAL A 61 5.24 2.66 5.98
N ALA A 62 4.35 2.37 6.90
CA ALA A 62 3.56 3.40 7.56
C ALA A 62 3.25 3.08 9.02
N ALA A 63 3.00 4.14 9.79
CA ALA A 63 2.68 4.06 11.20
C ALA A 63 1.64 5.12 11.59
N TRP A 64 0.69 4.74 12.43
CA TRP A 64 -0.30 5.62 13.04
C TRP A 64 -0.25 5.49 14.57
N PRO A 65 -0.40 6.61 15.30
CA PRO A 65 -0.45 6.58 16.75
C PRO A 65 -1.72 5.91 17.29
N LYS A 66 -2.80 5.83 16.49
CA LYS A 66 -4.09 5.19 16.80
C LYS A 66 -4.68 4.52 15.54
N ALA A 67 -6.00 4.30 15.51
CA ALA A 67 -6.71 3.80 14.33
C ALA A 67 -6.49 4.69 13.10
N ILE A 68 -6.38 4.06 11.92
CA ILE A 68 -6.00 4.73 10.66
C ILE A 68 -6.96 5.87 10.31
N HIS A 69 -8.27 5.69 10.52
CA HIS A 69 -9.30 6.69 10.24
C HIS A 69 -9.23 7.94 11.15
N LEU A 70 -8.48 7.89 12.26
CA LEU A 70 -8.23 9.05 13.12
C LEU A 70 -7.11 9.94 12.59
N GLY A 71 -6.46 9.57 11.48
CA GLY A 71 -5.39 10.35 10.86
C GLY A 71 -4.09 10.35 11.68
N HIS A 72 -3.28 11.39 11.50
CA HIS A 72 -1.94 11.53 12.10
C HIS A 72 -0.96 10.39 11.75
N GLY A 73 -1.22 9.69 10.64
CA GLY A 73 -0.31 8.71 10.09
C GLY A 73 0.90 9.36 9.46
N ARG A 74 2.01 8.63 9.49
CA ARG A 74 3.21 8.92 8.70
C ARG A 74 3.57 7.69 7.90
N GLY A 75 4.09 7.90 6.70
CA GLY A 75 4.52 6.80 5.86
C GLY A 75 5.60 7.23 4.88
N VAL A 76 6.31 6.22 4.38
CA VAL A 76 7.30 6.35 3.31
C VAL A 76 6.89 5.39 2.21
N LEU A 77 6.79 5.90 0.99
CA LEU A 77 6.59 5.10 -0.20
C LEU A 77 7.94 4.88 -0.88
N PHE A 78 8.35 3.63 -0.96
CA PHE A 78 9.51 3.21 -1.74
C PHE A 78 9.04 2.80 -3.13
N LEU A 79 9.65 3.39 -4.15
CA LEU A 79 9.41 3.05 -5.54
C LEU A 79 10.59 2.23 -6.06
N ASP A 80 10.32 1.32 -6.99
CA ASP A 80 11.37 0.60 -7.70
C ASP A 80 12.34 1.59 -8.37
N ALA A 81 13.64 1.37 -8.23
CA ALA A 81 14.65 2.17 -8.90
C ALA A 81 14.58 2.07 -10.43
N GLN A 82 13.93 1.02 -10.95
CA GLN A 82 13.66 0.86 -12.38
C GLN A 82 12.48 1.70 -12.89
N ALA A 83 11.70 2.34 -11.99
CA ALA A 83 10.58 3.17 -12.41
C ALA A 83 11.08 4.48 -13.04
N THR A 84 10.60 4.78 -14.25
CA THR A 84 10.94 6.00 -15.00
C THR A 84 9.68 6.80 -15.28
N GLY A 85 9.80 8.14 -15.28
CA GLY A 85 8.73 9.09 -15.61
C GLY A 85 8.75 9.55 -17.05
#